data_AF-A0A0L7AUZ2-F1
#
_entry.id   AF-A0A0L7AUZ2-F1
#
_cell.length_a   1.000
_cell.length_b   1.000
_cell.length_c   1.000
_cell.angle_alpha   90.00
_cell.angle_beta   90.00
_cell.angle_gamma   90.00
#
_symmetry.space_group_name_H-M   'P 1'
#
loop_
_entity.id
_entity.type
_entity.pdbx_description
1 polymer ?
#
loop_
_entity_poly.entity_id
_entity_poly.type
_entity_poly.pdbx_seq_one_letter_code
_entity_poly.pdbx_strand_id
1 'polypeptide(L)'
;MRKLIEQLMKFGIVGVIAFVIDWGILNLLVGVFHMHNVLAATISFIISLIFNYLASMKFVFKHRDDMARWMEIVIFVAGAVVGLFMNDAIIWISTYGMNHDAFVSQHAEYLLRTNVGKLVATAVVMVWNFLIRKWLLDDTHTNAMNRLKSAENRLTAEELEAKWQSSFSHKLGEWSLEHTPKGWPK
;
A
#
# COMPACT_ATOMS: atom_id res chain seq x y z
N MET A 1 17.51 3.47 -16.88
CA MET A 1 18.05 2.68 -15.76
C MET A 1 18.37 3.55 -14.53
N ARG A 2 19.41 4.41 -14.53
CA ARG A 2 19.79 5.25 -13.37
C ARG A 2 18.64 6.11 -12.79
N LYS A 3 17.88 6.82 -13.64
CA LYS A 3 16.74 7.66 -13.19
C LYS A 3 15.58 6.85 -12.57
N LEU A 4 15.34 5.63 -13.06
CA LEU A 4 14.29 4.74 -12.53
C LEU A 4 14.70 4.12 -11.19
N ILE A 5 15.96 3.69 -11.08
CA ILE A 5 16.52 3.17 -9.82
C ILE A 5 16.52 4.26 -8.75
N GLU A 6 16.88 5.50 -9.11
CA GLU A 6 16.88 6.63 -8.19
C GLU A 6 15.46 7.02 -7.74
N GLN A 7 14.47 6.93 -8.63
CA GLN A 7 13.06 7.08 -8.26
C GLN A 7 12.63 5.97 -7.30
N LEU A 8 12.85 4.71 -7.67
CA LEU A 8 12.46 3.54 -6.88
C LEU A 8 13.12 3.52 -5.50
N MET A 9 14.37 3.97 -5.39
CA MET A 9 15.04 4.21 -4.11
C MET A 9 14.37 5.31 -3.29
N LYS A 10 14.00 6.44 -3.90
CA LYS A 10 13.29 7.53 -3.20
C LYS A 10 11.92 7.06 -2.67
N PHE A 11 11.20 6.26 -3.44
CA PHE A 11 9.98 5.60 -3.00
C PHE A 11 10.21 4.64 -1.84
N GLY A 12 11.22 3.77 -1.94
CA GLY A 12 11.57 2.83 -0.88
C GLY A 12 11.94 3.55 0.42
N ILE A 13 12.72 4.63 0.33
CA ILE A 13 13.11 5.44 1.48
C ILE A 13 11.89 6.09 2.15
N VAL A 14 10.97 6.67 1.37
CA VAL A 14 9.73 7.24 1.90
C VAL A 14 8.90 6.18 2.64
N GLY A 15 8.79 4.98 2.07
CA GLY A 15 8.10 3.86 2.71
C GLY A 15 8.74 3.44 4.04
N VAL A 16 10.07 3.37 4.10
CA VAL A 16 10.80 3.07 5.34
C VAL A 16 10.57 4.17 6.39
N ILE A 17 10.59 5.45 6.00
CA ILE A 17 10.32 6.55 6.93
C ILE A 17 8.88 6.46 7.46
N ALA A 18 7.90 6.19 6.59
CA ALA A 18 6.52 5.99 6.99
C ALA A 18 6.38 4.82 7.98
N PHE A 19 7.09 3.72 7.74
CA PHE A 19 7.12 2.58 8.67
C PHE A 19 7.73 2.96 10.03
N VAL A 20 8.84 3.71 10.05
CA VAL A 20 9.45 4.18 11.30
C VAL A 20 8.51 5.11 12.07
N ILE A 21 7.78 5.99 11.37
CA ILE A 21 6.76 6.86 11.98
C ILE A 21 5.65 6.00 12.60
N ASP A 22 5.12 5.03 11.87
CA ASP A 22 4.06 4.12 12.34
C ASP A 22 4.52 3.38 13.61
N TRP A 23 5.68 2.71 13.52
CA TRP A 23 6.23 1.94 14.62
C TRP A 23 6.57 2.82 15.85
N GLY A 24 7.12 4.02 15.62
CA GLY A 24 7.44 4.97 16.68
C GLY A 24 6.21 5.51 17.39
N ILE A 25 5.16 5.90 16.65
CA ILE A 25 3.91 6.39 17.24
C ILE A 25 3.21 5.27 18.01
N LEU A 26 3.17 4.05 17.48
CA LEU A 26 2.61 2.90 18.19
C LEU A 26 3.30 2.68 19.53
N ASN A 27 4.64 2.65 19.55
CA ASN A 27 5.41 2.43 20.78
C ASN A 27 5.28 3.60 21.75
N LEU A 28 5.15 4.83 21.25
CA LEU A 28 4.87 5.98 22.10
C LEU A 28 3.49 5.86 22.77
N LEU A 29 2.45 5.55 22.00
CA LEU A 29 1.07 5.44 22.49
C LEU A 29 0.88 4.23 23.44
N VAL A 30 1.41 3.07 23.08
CA VAL A 30 1.29 1.86 23.91
C VAL A 30 2.27 1.91 25.09
N GLY A 31 3.53 2.28 24.84
CA GLY A 31 4.60 2.25 25.83
C GLY A 31 4.55 3.38 26.85
N VAL A 32 4.32 4.62 26.41
CA VAL A 32 4.34 5.78 27.32
C VAL A 32 2.93 6.09 27.82
N PHE A 33 1.95 6.13 26.91
CA PHE A 33 0.58 6.50 27.26
C PHE A 33 -0.30 5.34 27.72
N HIS A 34 0.22 4.10 27.74
CA HIS A 34 -0.52 2.91 28.15
C HIS A 34 -1.85 2.76 27.41
N MET A 35 -1.87 3.14 26.13
CA MET A 35 -3.07 3.07 25.29
C MET A 35 -3.32 1.63 24.83
N HIS A 36 -4.59 1.30 24.61
CA HIS A 36 -4.97 0.04 23.98
C HIS A 36 -4.31 -0.10 22.60
N ASN A 37 -3.77 -1.28 22.29
CA ASN A 37 -2.86 -1.48 21.18
C ASN A 37 -3.54 -1.33 19.82
N VAL A 38 -4.78 -1.82 19.67
CA VAL A 38 -5.57 -1.66 18.44
C VAL A 38 -5.78 -0.18 18.16
N LEU A 39 -6.26 0.60 19.14
CA LEU A 39 -6.47 2.04 18.97
C LEU A 39 -5.17 2.77 18.63
N ALA A 40 -4.09 2.45 19.35
CA ALA A 40 -2.77 3.01 19.06
C ALA A 40 -2.25 2.63 17.66
N ALA A 41 -2.50 1.39 17.21
CA ALA A 41 -2.16 0.88 15.89
C ALA A 41 -2.95 1.59 14.79
N THR A 42 -4.25 1.81 14.99
CA THR A 42 -5.09 2.57 14.07
C THR A 42 -4.59 4.01 13.92
N ILE A 43 -4.31 4.70 15.04
CA ILE A 43 -3.85 6.09 15.04
C ILE A 43 -2.47 6.20 14.35
N SER A 44 -1.52 5.35 14.74
CA SER A 44 -0.18 5.32 14.15
C SER A 44 -0.21 5.03 12.65
N PHE A 45 -1.04 4.07 12.22
CA PHE A 45 -1.20 3.72 10.81
C PHE A 45 -1.77 4.89 10.00
N ILE A 46 -2.80 5.58 10.50
CA ILE A 46 -3.41 6.73 9.80
C ILE A 46 -2.39 7.87 9.66
N ILE A 47 -1.66 8.20 10.72
CA ILE A 47 -0.64 9.26 10.67
C ILE A 47 0.46 8.91 9.67
N SER A 48 0.94 7.67 9.71
CA SER A 48 1.93 7.16 8.74
C SER A 48 1.40 7.19 7.31
N LEU A 49 0.14 6.81 7.10
CA LEU A 49 -0.52 6.82 5.79
C LEU A 49 -0.61 8.23 5.21
N ILE A 50 -0.99 9.22 6.02
CA ILE A 50 -1.04 10.62 5.61
C ILE A 50 0.36 11.11 5.22
N PHE A 51 1.38 10.82 6.03
CA PHE A 51 2.77 11.16 5.69
C PHE A 51 3.20 10.50 4.37
N ASN A 52 2.95 9.20 4.22
CA ASN A 52 3.30 8.43 3.04
C ASN A 52 2.62 8.99 1.79
N TYR A 53 1.36 9.40 1.90
CA TYR A 53 0.62 10.05 0.82
C TYR A 53 1.23 11.41 0.44
N LEU A 54 1.48 12.29 1.41
CA LEU A 54 2.07 13.62 1.16
C LEU A 54 3.47 13.53 0.55
N ALA A 55 4.30 12.61 1.06
CA ALA A 55 5.64 12.36 0.55
C ALA A 55 5.59 11.76 -0.86
N SER A 56 4.70 10.78 -1.10
CA SER A 56 4.48 10.26 -2.45
C SER A 56 4.04 11.38 -3.39
N MET A 57 3.05 12.20 -3.02
CA MET A 57 2.58 13.31 -3.85
C MET A 57 3.72 14.29 -4.22
N LYS A 58 4.62 14.58 -3.29
CA LYS A 58 5.72 15.55 -3.47
C LYS A 58 6.92 14.99 -4.26
N PHE A 59 7.22 13.69 -4.15
CA PHE A 59 8.42 13.09 -4.74
C PHE A 59 8.17 12.26 -6.01
N VAL A 60 6.94 11.75 -6.19
CA VAL A 60 6.63 10.69 -7.16
C VAL A 60 5.93 11.22 -8.40
N PHE A 61 5.06 12.22 -8.25
CA PHE A 61 4.25 12.70 -9.37
C PHE A 61 5.08 13.56 -10.33
N LYS A 62 5.90 12.89 -11.14
CA LYS A 62 6.08 13.26 -12.54
C LYS A 62 4.94 12.58 -13.31
N HIS A 63 4.17 13.38 -14.06
CA HIS A 63 2.99 12.96 -14.82
C HIS A 63 3.24 11.64 -15.57
N ARG A 64 2.36 10.64 -15.38
CA ARG A 64 2.11 9.59 -16.36
C ARG A 64 0.79 9.95 -17.04
N ASP A 65 0.79 10.08 -18.36
CA ASP A 65 -0.35 10.53 -19.16
C ASP A 65 -1.41 9.42 -19.39
N ASP A 66 -1.37 8.32 -18.64
CA ASP A 66 -2.05 7.06 -18.96
C ASP A 66 -3.17 6.67 -17.96
N MET A 67 -3.40 7.47 -16.91
CA MET A 67 -4.48 7.26 -15.93
C MET A 67 -4.79 8.56 -15.17
N ALA A 68 -6.07 8.84 -14.92
CA ALA A 68 -6.45 10.05 -14.20
C ALA A 68 -6.02 9.98 -12.72
N ARG A 69 -5.45 11.08 -12.21
CA ARG A 69 -4.89 11.16 -10.84
C ARG A 69 -5.88 10.81 -9.71
N TRP A 70 -7.16 11.12 -9.90
CA TRP A 70 -8.17 10.86 -8.87
C TRP A 70 -8.36 9.36 -8.63
N MET A 71 -8.27 8.54 -9.68
CA MET A 71 -8.43 7.09 -9.59
C MET A 71 -7.24 6.45 -8.87
N GLU A 72 -6.00 6.88 -9.16
CA GLU A 72 -4.81 6.41 -8.43
C GLU A 72 -4.93 6.66 -6.92
N ILE A 73 -5.49 7.81 -6.53
CA ILE A 73 -5.76 8.15 -5.13
C ILE A 73 -6.84 7.25 -4.55
N VAL A 74 -7.94 7.01 -5.27
CA VAL A 74 -9.02 6.11 -4.82
C VAL A 74 -8.49 4.69 -4.59
N ILE A 75 -7.72 4.16 -5.54
CA ILE A 75 -7.09 2.83 -5.42
C ILE A 75 -6.15 2.77 -4.21
N PHE A 76 -5.34 3.82 -4.02
CA PHE A 76 -4.43 3.92 -2.88
C PHE A 76 -5.19 3.94 -1.54
N VAL A 77 -6.22 4.78 -1.43
CA VAL A 77 -7.03 4.92 -0.22
C VAL A 77 -7.81 3.64 0.06
N ALA A 78 -8.46 3.05 -0.94
CA ALA A 78 -9.19 1.79 -0.79
C ALA A 78 -8.26 0.66 -0.34
N GLY A 79 -7.08 0.53 -0.95
CA GLY A 79 -6.06 -0.43 -0.54
C GLY A 79 -5.59 -0.19 0.90
N ALA A 80 -5.41 1.08 1.30
CA ALA A 80 -5.01 1.45 2.65
C ALA A 80 -6.08 1.16 3.71
N VAL A 81 -7.36 1.32 3.38
CA VAL A 81 -8.48 0.97 4.28
C VAL A 81 -8.49 -0.54 4.56
N VAL A 82 -8.33 -1.38 3.53
CA VAL A 82 -8.22 -2.83 3.73
C VAL A 82 -6.95 -3.16 4.51
N GLY A 83 -5.84 -2.47 4.20
CA GLY A 83 -4.59 -2.53 4.96
C GLY A 83 -4.77 -2.27 6.44
N LEU A 84 -5.55 -1.23 6.79
CA LEU A 84 -5.86 -0.86 8.17
C LEU A 84 -6.62 -1.98 8.88
N PHE A 85 -7.68 -2.53 8.26
CA PHE A 85 -8.44 -3.64 8.85
C PHE A 85 -7.58 -4.87 9.11
N MET A 86 -6.70 -5.24 8.16
CA MET A 86 -5.75 -6.32 8.39
C MET A 86 -4.76 -6.00 9.51
N ASN A 87 -4.30 -4.75 9.59
CA ASN A 87 -3.40 -4.31 10.66
C ASN A 87 -4.04 -4.51 12.03
N ASP A 88 -5.23 -3.96 12.21
CA ASP A 88 -5.96 -3.99 13.47
C ASP A 88 -6.32 -5.43 13.86
N ALA A 89 -6.75 -6.26 12.90
CA ALA A 89 -7.05 -7.67 13.15
C ALA A 89 -5.81 -8.45 13.64
N ILE A 90 -4.65 -8.27 13.00
CA ILE A 90 -3.42 -8.97 13.39
C ILE A 90 -2.92 -8.48 14.76
N ILE A 91 -2.99 -7.17 15.03
CA ILE A 91 -2.63 -6.60 16.34
C ILE A 91 -3.55 -7.16 17.42
N TRP A 92 -4.86 -7.20 17.19
CA TRP A 92 -5.82 -7.75 18.13
C TRP A 92 -5.54 -9.24 18.43
N ILE A 93 -5.28 -10.04 17.40
CA ILE A 93 -4.92 -11.46 17.55
C ILE A 93 -3.60 -11.62 18.33
N SER A 94 -2.63 -10.73 18.10
CA SER A 94 -1.30 -10.84 18.75
C SER A 94 -1.35 -10.72 20.27
N THR A 95 -2.35 -10.02 20.81
CA THR A 95 -2.59 -9.86 22.25
C THR A 95 -3.83 -10.61 22.73
N TYR A 96 -4.41 -11.47 21.89
CA TYR A 96 -5.57 -12.27 22.26
C TYR A 96 -5.23 -13.22 23.41
N GLY A 97 -6.13 -13.29 24.40
CA GLY A 97 -5.96 -14.11 25.60
C GLY A 97 -5.14 -13.47 26.73
N MET A 98 -4.67 -12.23 26.57
CA MET A 98 -4.12 -11.45 27.69
C MET A 98 -5.27 -10.86 28.53
N ASN A 99 -5.01 -10.60 29.81
CA ASN A 99 -5.96 -9.91 30.67
C ASN A 99 -6.34 -8.54 30.08
N HIS A 100 -7.58 -8.10 30.30
CA HIS A 100 -8.04 -6.79 29.81
C HIS A 100 -7.15 -5.63 30.29
N ASP A 101 -6.57 -5.75 31.49
CA ASP A 101 -5.67 -4.76 32.08
C ASP A 101 -4.20 -5.01 31.73
N ALA A 102 -3.89 -5.91 30.80
CA ALA A 102 -2.50 -6.29 30.47
C ALA A 102 -1.67 -5.11 29.93
N PHE A 103 -2.32 -4.10 29.36
CA PHE A 103 -1.67 -2.86 28.92
C PHE A 103 -1.04 -2.06 30.08
N VAL A 104 -1.47 -2.31 31.34
CA VAL A 104 -0.89 -1.75 32.57
C VAL A 104 -0.20 -2.84 33.42
N SER A 105 -0.88 -3.96 33.66
CA SER A 105 -0.43 -5.02 34.58
C SER A 105 0.69 -5.90 34.02
N GLN A 106 0.77 -6.08 32.70
CA GLN A 106 1.75 -6.93 32.00
C GLN A 106 2.40 -6.15 30.85
N HIS A 107 2.75 -4.90 31.13
CA HIS A 107 3.12 -3.92 30.12
C HIS A 107 4.24 -4.39 29.18
N ALA A 108 5.31 -4.99 29.72
CA ALA A 108 6.45 -5.44 28.92
C ALA A 108 6.08 -6.56 27.92
N GLU A 109 5.29 -7.55 28.36
CA GLU A 109 4.84 -8.64 27.51
C GLU A 109 3.81 -8.14 26.48
N TYR A 110 2.90 -7.26 26.89
CA TYR A 110 1.90 -6.66 26.02
C TYR A 110 2.54 -5.83 24.91
N LEU A 111 3.55 -5.02 25.25
CA LEU A 111 4.32 -4.23 24.30
C LEU A 111 5.12 -5.13 23.34
N LEU A 112 5.74 -6.20 23.83
CA LEU A 112 6.48 -7.13 22.99
C LEU A 112 5.57 -7.86 22.00
N ARG A 113 4.44 -8.42 22.48
CA ARG A 113 3.43 -9.07 21.63
C ARG A 113 2.85 -8.11 20.60
N THR A 114 2.52 -6.88 21.00
CA THR A 114 2.03 -5.84 20.09
C THR A 114 3.05 -5.50 19.01
N ASN A 115 4.34 -5.40 19.34
CA ASN A 115 5.39 -5.12 18.37
C ASN A 115 5.61 -6.27 17.39
N VAL A 116 5.60 -7.52 17.87
CA VAL A 116 5.66 -8.71 16.99
C VAL A 116 4.44 -8.74 16.07
N GLY A 117 3.24 -8.50 16.61
CA GLY A 117 2.02 -8.35 15.84
C GLY A 117 2.13 -7.27 14.79
N LYS A 118 2.72 -6.11 15.12
CA LYS A 118 2.90 -5.00 14.19
C LYS A 118 3.82 -5.37 13.03
N LEU A 119 4.94 -6.05 13.29
CA LEU A 119 5.85 -6.49 12.24
C LEU A 119 5.17 -7.47 11.27
N VAL A 120 4.43 -8.45 11.81
CA VAL A 120 3.64 -9.39 11.00
C VAL A 120 2.58 -8.66 10.19
N ALA A 121 1.85 -7.75 10.82
CA ALA A 121 0.84 -6.93 10.18
C ALA A 121 1.41 -6.11 9.03
N THR A 122 2.55 -5.44 9.25
CA THR A 122 3.23 -4.68 8.21
C THR A 122 3.63 -5.59 7.04
N ALA A 123 4.16 -6.78 7.29
CA ALA A 123 4.50 -7.72 6.23
C ALA A 123 3.28 -8.14 5.40
N VAL A 124 2.18 -8.49 6.05
CA VAL A 124 0.91 -8.87 5.39
C VAL A 124 0.35 -7.70 4.57
N VAL A 125 0.30 -6.50 5.15
CA VAL A 125 -0.19 -5.30 4.47
C VAL A 125 0.71 -4.91 3.29
N MET A 126 2.03 -5.09 3.40
CA MET A 126 2.95 -4.89 2.28
C MET A 126 2.67 -5.87 1.14
N VAL A 127 2.45 -7.15 1.44
CA VAL A 127 2.08 -8.16 0.43
C VAL A 127 0.75 -7.81 -0.22
N TRP A 128 -0.26 -7.42 0.56
CA TRP A 128 -1.55 -6.97 0.04
C TRP A 128 -1.43 -5.76 -0.89
N ASN A 129 -0.70 -4.73 -0.46
CA ASN A 129 -0.46 -3.53 -1.25
C ASN A 129 0.28 -3.87 -2.56
N PHE A 130 1.21 -4.82 -2.51
CA PHE A 130 1.89 -5.31 -3.71
C PHE A 130 0.94 -6.06 -4.64
N LEU A 131 0.08 -6.94 -4.11
CA LEU A 131 -0.89 -7.71 -4.91
C LEU A 131 -1.93 -6.81 -5.60
N ILE A 132 -2.50 -5.81 -4.89
CA ILE A 132 -3.42 -4.85 -5.52
C ILE A 132 -2.70 -4.11 -6.64
N ARG A 133 -1.51 -3.56 -6.37
CA ARG A 133 -0.76 -2.82 -7.39
C ARG A 133 -0.44 -3.70 -8.59
N LYS A 134 -0.04 -4.94 -8.35
CA LYS A 134 0.26 -5.90 -9.40
C LYS A 134 -0.98 -6.23 -10.23
N TRP A 135 -2.09 -6.55 -9.59
CA TRP A 135 -3.33 -6.91 -10.27
C TRP A 135 -3.94 -5.72 -11.03
N LEU A 136 -3.80 -4.51 -10.50
CA LEU A 136 -4.45 -3.32 -11.06
C LEU A 136 -3.57 -2.58 -12.09
N LEU A 137 -2.24 -2.61 -11.93
CA LEU A 137 -1.30 -1.84 -12.76
C LEU A 137 -0.41 -2.68 -13.68
N ASP A 138 -0.25 -3.98 -13.45
CA ASP A 138 0.83 -4.78 -14.05
C ASP A 138 0.37 -5.70 -15.21
N ASP A 139 -0.84 -5.49 -15.73
CA ASP A 139 -1.42 -6.24 -16.86
C ASP A 139 -1.30 -5.56 -18.23
N THR A 140 -0.75 -4.35 -18.34
CA THR A 140 -0.98 -3.51 -19.53
C THR A 140 0.25 -2.96 -20.26
N HIS A 141 1.49 -3.43 -20.09
CA HIS A 141 2.50 -3.25 -21.16
C HIS A 141 3.77 -4.10 -20.97
N THR A 142 4.26 -4.24 -19.74
CA THR A 142 5.58 -4.82 -19.45
C THR A 142 5.60 -6.35 -19.41
N ASN A 143 4.63 -6.98 -18.74
CA ASN A 143 4.59 -8.44 -18.61
C ASN A 143 3.98 -9.14 -19.83
N ALA A 144 3.04 -8.51 -20.54
CA ALA A 144 2.49 -9.05 -21.79
C ALA A 144 3.57 -9.08 -22.90
N MET A 145 4.32 -8.00 -23.10
CA MET A 145 5.46 -7.98 -24.04
C MET A 145 6.60 -8.93 -23.62
N ASN A 146 6.90 -9.05 -22.32
CA ASN A 146 7.98 -9.92 -21.85
C ASN A 146 7.59 -11.42 -21.85
N ARG A 147 6.33 -11.77 -21.55
CA ARG A 147 5.83 -13.15 -21.67
C ARG A 147 5.76 -13.62 -23.12
N LEU A 148 5.53 -12.73 -24.08
CA LEU A 148 5.65 -13.05 -25.50
C LEU A 148 7.08 -13.28 -25.98
N LYS A 149 8.08 -12.78 -25.23
CA LYS A 149 9.48 -12.92 -25.59
C LYS A 149 10.12 -14.22 -25.09
N SER A 150 9.52 -14.87 -24.09
CA SER A 150 10.04 -16.11 -23.49
C SER A 150 9.22 -17.33 -23.88
N ALA A 151 9.74 -18.02 -24.91
CA ALA A 151 9.52 -19.43 -25.27
C ALA A 151 8.09 -19.89 -25.60
N GLU A 152 7.92 -20.23 -26.88
CA GLU A 152 6.95 -21.19 -27.47
C GLU A 152 5.49 -20.79 -27.77
N ASN A 153 4.98 -19.62 -27.40
CA ASN A 153 3.69 -19.13 -27.92
C ASN A 153 3.73 -17.62 -28.22
N ARG A 154 4.22 -17.26 -29.42
CA ARG A 154 4.20 -15.89 -29.92
C ARG A 154 2.80 -15.55 -30.41
N LEU A 155 1.98 -14.89 -29.59
CA LEU A 155 0.84 -14.13 -30.12
C LEU A 155 1.38 -13.08 -31.10
N THR A 156 0.69 -12.84 -32.20
CA THR A 156 1.05 -11.76 -33.13
C THR A 156 0.85 -10.39 -32.46
N ALA A 157 1.48 -9.35 -32.99
CA ALA A 157 1.36 -8.00 -32.42
C ALA A 157 -0.12 -7.55 -32.33
N GLU A 158 -0.93 -7.90 -33.32
CA GLU A 158 -2.38 -7.64 -33.35
C GLU A 158 -3.14 -8.40 -32.25
N GLU A 159 -2.84 -9.69 -32.04
CA GLU A 159 -3.48 -10.49 -30.98
C GLU A 159 -3.13 -9.98 -29.58
N LEU A 160 -1.92 -9.45 -29.41
CA LEU A 160 -1.49 -8.81 -28.17
C LEU A 160 -2.28 -7.54 -27.90
N GLU A 161 -2.42 -6.69 -28.91
CA GLU A 161 -3.12 -5.42 -28.82
C GLU A 161 -4.62 -5.66 -28.54
N ALA A 162 -5.23 -6.67 -29.16
CA ALA A 162 -6.60 -7.08 -28.84
C ALA A 162 -6.77 -7.59 -27.40
N LYS A 163 -5.79 -8.33 -26.86
CA LYS A 163 -5.80 -8.75 -25.45
C LYS A 163 -5.59 -7.58 -24.48
N TRP A 164 -4.79 -6.61 -24.88
CA TRP A 164 -4.57 -5.39 -24.12
C TRP A 164 -5.83 -4.53 -24.04
N GLN A 165 -6.49 -4.29 -25.18
CA GLN A 165 -7.75 -3.58 -25.29
C GLN A 165 -8.87 -4.21 -24.44
N SER A 166 -8.90 -5.54 -24.36
CA SER A 166 -9.89 -6.26 -23.55
C SER A 166 -9.55 -6.35 -22.05
N SER A 167 -8.33 -5.96 -21.65
CA SER A 167 -7.86 -6.04 -20.27
C SER A 167 -8.62 -5.11 -19.32
N PHE A 168 -8.70 -5.50 -18.05
CA PHE A 168 -9.34 -4.70 -17.02
C PHE A 168 -8.64 -3.36 -16.82
N SER A 169 -7.31 -3.33 -16.83
CA SER A 169 -6.53 -2.11 -16.60
C SER A 169 -6.74 -1.08 -17.71
N HIS A 170 -6.85 -1.49 -18.98
CA HIS A 170 -7.17 -0.58 -20.09
C HIS A 170 -8.57 0.03 -19.94
N LYS A 171 -9.59 -0.82 -19.73
CA LYS A 171 -10.96 -0.38 -19.50
C LYS A 171 -11.09 0.54 -18.29
N LEU A 172 -10.35 0.25 -17.22
CA LEU A 172 -10.31 1.07 -16.02
C LEU A 172 -9.66 2.44 -16.30
N GLY A 173 -8.60 2.47 -17.12
CA GLY A 173 -7.93 3.69 -17.56
C GLY A 173 -8.84 4.58 -18.39
N GLU A 174 -9.49 4.02 -19.42
CA GLU A 174 -10.45 4.75 -20.26
C GLU A 174 -11.61 5.29 -19.42
N TRP A 175 -12.25 4.44 -18.61
CA TRP A 175 -13.33 4.84 -17.73
C TRP A 175 -12.91 5.96 -16.77
N SER A 176 -11.70 5.86 -16.21
CA SER A 176 -11.13 6.87 -15.31
C SER A 176 -10.93 8.23 -15.99
N LEU A 177 -10.51 8.25 -17.26
CA LEU A 177 -10.32 9.47 -18.02
C LEU A 177 -11.66 10.10 -18.42
N GLU A 178 -12.62 9.28 -18.84
CA GLU A 178 -13.99 9.70 -19.16
C GLU A 178 -14.72 10.31 -17.95
N HIS A 179 -14.57 9.70 -16.77
CA HIS A 179 -15.24 10.12 -15.54
C HIS A 179 -14.41 11.07 -14.67
N THR A 180 -13.44 11.77 -15.27
CA THR A 180 -12.62 12.74 -14.53
C THR A 180 -13.48 13.88 -13.97
N PRO A 181 -13.55 14.09 -12.64
CA PRO A 181 -14.37 15.14 -12.05
C PRO A 181 -13.91 16.55 -12.49
N LYS A 182 -14.85 17.50 -12.61
CA LYS A 182 -14.52 18.90 -12.95
C LYS A 182 -13.51 19.49 -11.97
N GLY A 183 -12.41 20.04 -12.50
CA GLY A 183 -11.33 20.63 -11.71
C GLY A 183 -10.14 19.69 -11.44
N TRP A 184 -10.24 18.42 -11.80
CA TRP A 184 -9.10 17.51 -11.80
C TRP A 184 -8.36 17.58 -13.13
N PRO A 185 -7.02 17.68 -13.10
CA PRO A 185 -6.22 17.58 -14.32
C PRO A 185 -6.33 16.16 -14.89
N LYS A 186 -6.70 16.08 -16.17
CA LYS A 186 -6.72 14.84 -16.96
C LYS A 186 -5.31 14.29 -17.11
#